data_AF-A0A5J6JF89-F1
#
_entry.id   AF-A0A5J6JF89-F1
#
_cell.length_a   1.000
_cell.length_b   1.000
_cell.length_c   1.000
_cell.angle_alpha   90.00
_cell.angle_beta   90.00
_cell.angle_gamma   90.00
#
_symmetry.space_group_name_H-M   'P 1'
#
loop_
_entity.id
_entity.type
_entity.pdbx_description
1 polymer ?
#
loop_
_entity_poly.entity_id
_entity_poly.type
_entity_poly.pdbx_seq_one_letter_code
_entity_poly.pdbx_strand_id
1 'polypeptide(L)'
;MEERMSEGEFDPSGDRAVSSELAGVLPVEFCAFHSQHHRAYLRYAHLQLGSRQDAEDVVDDVFTFLLKVWRQALKEASLHGFAWAVLREHVARRLALLGRPAAMVETAWFAALRRASRHRMELLEAKLGLYAAIACLPDRHYDVVLLAFLLGYDNGTVGRMMGISPAAVRSHIRGASRILSQKLGADWAPGEEKGQ
;
A
#
# COMPACT_ATOMS: atom_id res chain seq x y z
N MET A 1 -2.93 -28.77 -23.25
CA MET A 1 -3.69 -27.69 -23.89
C MET A 1 -3.74 -26.57 -22.88
N GLU A 2 -2.82 -25.63 -23.05
CA GLU A 2 -2.44 -24.59 -22.12
C GLU A 2 -3.37 -23.39 -22.28
N GLU A 3 -4.14 -23.04 -21.25
CA GLU A 3 -4.69 -21.70 -21.12
C GLU A 3 -3.91 -20.99 -20.02
N ARG A 4 -2.81 -20.34 -20.44
CA ARG A 4 -2.15 -19.31 -19.64
C ARG A 4 -3.12 -18.12 -19.58
N MET A 5 -3.87 -18.02 -18.49
CA MET A 5 -4.55 -16.78 -18.15
C MET A 5 -3.46 -15.71 -17.97
N SER A 6 -3.40 -14.83 -18.95
CA SER A 6 -2.58 -13.63 -18.97
C SER A 6 -2.95 -12.79 -17.75
N GLU A 7 -2.11 -12.80 -16.72
CA GLU A 7 -2.05 -11.70 -15.76
C GLU A 7 -1.78 -10.44 -16.59
N GLY A 8 -2.82 -9.63 -16.77
CA GLY A 8 -2.75 -8.36 -17.46
C GLY A 8 -1.66 -7.53 -16.79
N GLU A 9 -0.66 -7.19 -17.58
CA GLU A 9 0.40 -6.25 -17.21
C GLU A 9 -0.25 -5.01 -16.60
N PHE A 10 -0.04 -4.81 -15.30
CA PHE A 10 -0.52 -3.63 -14.60
C PHE A 10 0.17 -2.43 -15.23
N ASP A 11 -0.53 -1.75 -16.13
CA ASP A 11 -0.14 -0.46 -16.66
C ASP A 11 -0.69 0.65 -15.74
N PRO A 12 0.12 1.19 -14.80
CA PRO A 12 -0.26 2.31 -13.96
C PRO A 12 -0.35 3.63 -14.73
N SER A 13 -0.08 3.64 -16.04
CA SER A 13 -0.08 4.82 -16.90
C SER A 13 -1.48 5.30 -17.29
N GLY A 14 -2.50 4.94 -16.50
CA GLY A 14 -3.73 5.72 -16.38
C GLY A 14 -3.44 7.08 -15.77
N ASP A 15 -2.61 7.87 -16.46
CA ASP A 15 -2.30 9.26 -16.22
C ASP A 15 -3.57 10.05 -16.56
N ARG A 16 -4.61 9.88 -15.73
CA ARG A 16 -5.54 10.98 -15.47
C ARG A 16 -4.79 11.97 -14.58
N ALA A 17 -3.74 12.55 -15.16
CA ALA A 17 -3.46 13.95 -14.90
C ALA A 17 -4.81 14.66 -15.04
N VAL A 18 -5.19 15.42 -14.02
CA VAL A 18 -6.42 16.22 -14.00
C VAL A 18 -6.62 16.78 -15.40
N SER A 19 -7.64 16.31 -16.12
CA SER A 19 -7.89 16.72 -17.51
C SER A 19 -7.75 18.22 -17.56
N SER A 20 -6.97 18.74 -18.51
CA SER A 20 -6.66 20.17 -18.67
C SER A 20 -7.89 21.09 -18.59
N GLU A 21 -9.09 20.55 -18.79
CA GLU A 21 -10.40 21.20 -18.63
C GLU A 21 -10.75 21.63 -17.19
N LEU A 22 -10.20 21.00 -16.16
CA LEU A 22 -10.45 21.34 -14.74
C LEU A 22 -9.46 22.36 -14.17
N ALA A 23 -8.45 22.78 -14.96
CA ALA A 23 -7.34 23.64 -14.53
C ALA A 23 -7.74 25.08 -14.12
N GLY A 24 -9.03 25.43 -14.16
CA GLY A 24 -9.56 26.72 -13.67
C GLY A 24 -10.54 26.63 -12.50
N VAL A 25 -10.95 25.43 -12.08
CA VAL A 25 -12.02 25.24 -11.06
C VAL A 25 -11.46 24.73 -9.73
N LEU A 26 -10.34 24.01 -9.76
CA LEU A 26 -9.73 23.39 -8.58
C LEU A 26 -8.54 24.21 -8.06
N PRO A 27 -8.30 24.23 -6.73
CA PRO A 27 -7.10 24.85 -6.17
C PRO A 27 -5.83 24.24 -6.76
N VAL A 28 -4.87 25.08 -7.17
CA VAL A 28 -3.60 24.64 -7.78
C VAL A 28 -2.83 23.68 -6.86
N GLU A 29 -2.85 23.95 -5.56
CA GLU A 29 -2.20 23.11 -4.55
C GLU A 29 -2.83 21.72 -4.49
N PHE A 30 -4.15 21.62 -4.68
CA PHE A 30 -4.85 20.35 -4.76
C PHE A 30 -4.46 19.58 -6.01
N CYS A 31 -4.42 20.24 -7.18
CA CYS A 31 -4.01 19.60 -8.44
C CYS A 31 -2.58 19.05 -8.37
N ALA A 32 -1.66 19.82 -7.76
CA ALA A 32 -0.29 19.38 -7.52
C ALA A 32 -0.24 18.16 -6.59
N PHE A 33 -0.96 18.21 -5.47
CA PHE A 33 -1.04 17.10 -4.51
C PHE A 33 -1.63 15.83 -5.15
N HIS A 34 -2.74 15.97 -5.87
CA HIS A 34 -3.36 14.88 -6.61
C HIS A 34 -2.36 14.22 -7.56
N SER A 35 -1.74 15.01 -8.45
CA SER A 35 -0.80 14.51 -9.46
C SER A 35 0.41 13.81 -8.82
N GLN A 36 0.88 14.30 -7.67
CA GLN A 36 2.00 13.71 -6.95
C GLN A 36 1.67 12.38 -6.26
N HIS A 37 0.42 12.19 -5.79
CA HIS A 37 0.06 11.07 -4.91
C HIS A 37 -0.84 10.02 -5.56
N HIS A 38 -1.58 10.37 -6.60
CA HIS A 38 -2.60 9.53 -7.21
C HIS A 38 -2.09 8.13 -7.58
N ARG A 39 -0.99 8.06 -8.34
CA ARG A 39 -0.38 6.77 -8.74
C ARG A 39 0.01 5.91 -7.55
N ALA A 40 0.53 6.52 -6.49
CA ALA A 40 0.94 5.77 -5.31
C ALA A 40 -0.24 5.25 -4.49
N TYR A 41 -1.30 6.05 -4.39
CA TYR A 41 -2.53 5.67 -3.71
C TYR A 41 -3.21 4.53 -4.47
N LEU A 42 -3.24 4.57 -5.80
CA LEU A 42 -3.71 3.47 -6.64
C LEU A 42 -2.93 2.18 -6.41
N ARG A 43 -1.58 2.26 -6.42
CA ARG A 43 -0.75 1.07 -6.17
C ARG A 43 -0.99 0.47 -4.79
N TYR A 44 -1.15 1.31 -3.76
CA TYR A 44 -1.47 0.85 -2.41
C TYR A 44 -2.86 0.21 -2.36
N ALA A 45 -3.90 0.90 -2.85
CA ALA A 45 -5.26 0.40 -2.84
C ALA A 45 -5.40 -0.89 -3.64
N HIS A 46 -4.76 -1.00 -4.80
CA HIS A 46 -4.75 -2.20 -5.62
C HIS A 46 -4.08 -3.39 -4.89
N LEU A 47 -2.94 -3.16 -4.23
CA LEU A 47 -2.29 -4.18 -3.42
C LEU A 47 -3.19 -4.68 -2.26
N GLN A 48 -3.99 -3.78 -1.67
CA GLN A 48 -4.89 -4.12 -0.56
C GLN A 48 -6.20 -4.77 -1.02
N LEU A 49 -6.77 -4.36 -2.15
CA LEU A 49 -8.11 -4.76 -2.58
C LEU A 49 -8.08 -5.92 -3.58
N GLY A 50 -6.95 -6.08 -4.29
CA GLY A 50 -6.76 -7.10 -5.34
C GLY A 50 -7.63 -6.88 -6.58
N SER A 51 -8.31 -5.74 -6.68
CA SER A 51 -9.23 -5.38 -7.75
C SER A 51 -8.88 -3.98 -8.23
N ARG A 52 -8.67 -3.84 -9.54
CA ARG A 52 -8.37 -2.55 -10.16
C ARG A 52 -9.54 -1.58 -10.00
N GLN A 53 -10.77 -2.05 -10.26
CA GLN A 53 -11.95 -1.21 -10.17
C GLN A 53 -12.16 -0.70 -8.74
N ASP A 54 -12.05 -1.57 -7.74
CA ASP A 54 -12.20 -1.14 -6.34
C ASP A 54 -11.10 -0.16 -5.92
N ALA A 55 -9.89 -0.33 -6.44
CA ALA A 55 -8.78 0.58 -6.17
C ALA A 55 -9.00 1.96 -6.78
N GLU A 56 -9.45 2.03 -8.03
CA GLU A 56 -9.80 3.28 -8.71
C GLU A 56 -10.95 3.98 -7.96
N ASP A 57 -12.04 3.28 -7.67
CA ASP A 57 -13.19 3.82 -6.93
C ASP A 57 -12.77 4.40 -5.57
N VAL A 58 -11.98 3.65 -4.80
CA VAL A 58 -11.54 4.08 -3.46
C VAL A 58 -10.63 5.31 -3.54
N VAL A 59 -9.74 5.37 -4.52
CA VAL A 59 -8.82 6.50 -4.67
C VAL A 59 -9.57 7.75 -5.15
N ASP A 60 -10.53 7.60 -6.06
CA ASP A 60 -11.41 8.68 -6.49
C ASP A 60 -12.25 9.21 -5.32
N ASP A 61 -12.79 8.33 -4.47
CA ASP A 61 -13.51 8.71 -3.25
C ASP A 61 -12.61 9.48 -2.27
N VAL A 62 -11.37 9.03 -2.08
CA VAL A 62 -10.38 9.67 -1.21
C VAL A 62 -10.06 11.08 -1.70
N PHE A 63 -9.74 11.27 -2.98
CA PHE A 63 -9.46 12.60 -3.51
C PHE A 63 -10.68 13.51 -3.55
N THR A 64 -11.87 12.94 -3.81
CA THR A 64 -13.14 13.66 -3.72
C THR A 64 -13.39 14.15 -2.29
N PHE A 65 -13.13 13.33 -1.29
CA PHE A 65 -13.21 13.72 0.12
C PHE A 65 -12.19 14.81 0.45
N LEU A 66 -10.91 14.60 0.10
CA LEU A 66 -9.84 15.55 0.35
C LEU A 66 -10.10 16.92 -0.27
N LEU A 67 -10.69 16.96 -1.48
CA LEU A 67 -11.09 18.21 -2.12
C LEU A 67 -12.16 18.95 -1.30
N LYS A 68 -13.16 18.24 -0.79
CA LYS A 68 -14.24 18.82 0.04
C LYS A 68 -13.71 19.42 1.35
N VAL A 69 -12.71 18.78 1.96
CA VAL A 69 -12.11 19.23 3.23
C VAL A 69 -10.75 19.92 3.04
N TRP A 70 -10.42 20.35 1.82
CA TRP A 70 -9.05 20.78 1.47
C TRP A 70 -8.53 21.91 2.36
N ARG A 71 -9.38 22.90 2.63
CA ARG A 71 -9.01 24.06 3.49
C ARG A 71 -8.74 23.66 4.94
N GLN A 72 -9.34 22.58 5.42
CA GLN A 72 -9.11 22.03 6.75
C GLN A 72 -7.87 21.14 6.74
N ALA A 73 -7.71 20.30 5.71
CA ALA A 73 -6.56 19.41 5.54
C ALA A 73 -5.23 20.20 5.48
N LEU A 74 -5.21 21.39 4.87
CA LEU A 74 -4.04 22.28 4.85
C LEU A 74 -3.65 22.82 6.24
N LYS A 75 -4.51 22.73 7.24
CA LYS A 75 -4.23 23.16 8.62
C LYS A 75 -3.70 22.03 9.51
N GLU A 76 -3.75 20.79 9.02
CA GLU A 76 -3.20 19.64 9.74
C GLU A 76 -1.69 19.77 9.89
N ALA A 77 -1.15 19.20 10.98
CA ALA A 77 0.30 19.17 11.21
C ALA A 77 1.06 18.47 10.06
N SER A 78 0.39 17.57 9.35
CA SER A 78 0.89 16.91 8.16
C SER A 78 -0.26 16.60 7.20
N LEU A 79 -0.38 17.40 6.13
CA LEU A 79 -1.34 17.15 5.05
C LEU A 79 -1.22 15.72 4.50
N HIS A 80 0.01 15.26 4.30
CA HIS A 80 0.27 13.93 3.76
C HIS A 80 -0.13 12.83 4.74
N GLY A 81 0.17 13.00 6.03
CA GLY A 81 -0.20 12.04 7.07
C GLY A 81 -1.73 11.95 7.23
N PHE A 82 -2.42 13.09 7.14
CA PHE A 82 -3.88 13.14 7.12
C PHE A 82 -4.44 12.40 5.90
N ALA A 83 -3.97 12.73 4.69
CA ALA A 83 -4.41 12.09 3.45
C ALA A 83 -4.13 10.58 3.43
N TRP A 84 -2.99 10.15 3.98
CA TRP A 84 -2.67 8.74 4.15
C TRP A 84 -3.63 8.02 5.10
N ALA A 85 -3.98 8.66 6.23
CA ALA A 85 -4.97 8.10 7.15
C ALA A 85 -6.36 7.96 6.49
N VAL A 86 -6.78 8.97 5.73
CA VAL A 86 -8.02 8.94 4.95
C VAL A 86 -8.01 7.78 3.94
N LEU A 87 -6.92 7.59 3.19
CA LEU A 87 -6.78 6.47 2.26
C LEU A 87 -6.95 5.12 2.97
N ARG A 88 -6.24 4.90 4.08
CA ARG A 88 -6.34 3.65 4.84
C ARG A 88 -7.75 3.37 5.34
N GLU A 89 -8.43 4.40 5.82
CA GLU A 89 -9.81 4.28 6.30
C GLU A 89 -10.76 3.87 5.15
N HIS A 90 -10.62 4.45 3.96
CA HIS A 90 -11.46 4.09 2.81
C HIS A 90 -11.18 2.66 2.32
N VAL A 91 -9.92 2.25 2.27
CA VAL A 91 -9.53 0.86 1.94
C VAL A 91 -10.12 -0.11 2.97
N ALA A 92 -9.96 0.19 4.27
CA ALA A 92 -10.50 -0.65 5.34
C ALA A 92 -12.03 -0.76 5.29
N ARG A 93 -12.73 0.35 5.01
CA ARG A 93 -14.18 0.35 4.80
C ARG A 93 -14.59 -0.50 3.60
N ARG A 94 -13.92 -0.36 2.45
CA ARG A 94 -14.23 -1.16 1.25
C ARG A 94 -14.03 -2.65 1.51
N LEU A 95 -12.96 -3.03 2.19
CA LEU A 95 -12.70 -4.41 2.61
C LEU A 95 -13.81 -4.95 3.53
N ALA A 96 -14.24 -4.16 4.51
CA ALA A 96 -15.33 -4.53 5.41
C ALA A 96 -16.66 -4.73 4.67
N LEU A 97 -16.99 -3.88 3.69
CA LEU A 97 -18.19 -4.01 2.86
C LEU A 97 -18.16 -5.27 1.99
N LEU A 98 -16.99 -5.66 1.50
CA LEU A 98 -16.79 -6.90 0.74
C LEU A 98 -16.76 -8.15 1.63
N GLY A 99 -16.76 -7.99 2.97
CA GLY A 99 -16.57 -9.09 3.91
C GLY A 99 -15.19 -9.75 3.79
N ARG A 100 -14.20 -9.04 3.24
CA ARG A 100 -12.87 -9.56 2.93
C ARG A 100 -11.82 -8.97 3.87
N PRO A 101 -10.87 -9.76 4.38
CA PRO A 101 -9.63 -9.18 4.89
C PRO A 101 -8.83 -8.61 3.71
N ALA A 102 -7.84 -7.75 3.97
CA ALA A 102 -7.00 -7.21 2.90
C ALA A 102 -6.42 -8.33 2.02
N ALA A 103 -6.35 -8.14 0.71
CA ALA A 103 -5.95 -9.15 -0.27
C ALA A 103 -4.57 -9.77 0.03
N MET A 104 -3.64 -9.00 0.61
CA MET A 104 -2.36 -9.52 1.10
C MET A 104 -2.54 -10.53 2.25
N VAL A 105 -3.48 -10.25 3.18
CA VAL A 105 -3.87 -11.15 4.27
C VAL A 105 -4.63 -12.36 3.74
N GLU A 106 -5.54 -12.15 2.80
CA GLU A 106 -6.30 -13.21 2.13
C GLU A 106 -5.37 -14.19 1.40
N THR A 107 -4.39 -13.68 0.64
CA THR A 107 -3.36 -14.49 -0.04
C THR A 107 -2.57 -15.32 0.96
N ALA A 108 -2.16 -14.73 2.08
CA ALA A 108 -1.47 -15.44 3.15
C ALA A 108 -2.35 -16.55 3.76
N TRP A 109 -3.64 -16.26 4.01
CA TRP A 109 -4.60 -17.19 4.61
C TRP A 109 -4.97 -18.37 3.70
N PHE A 110 -5.36 -18.12 2.45
CA PHE A 110 -5.73 -19.18 1.49
C PHE A 110 -4.57 -20.12 1.20
N ALA A 111 -3.36 -19.59 1.13
CA ALA A 111 -2.19 -20.40 0.86
C ALA A 111 -1.74 -21.18 2.12
N ALA A 112 -1.98 -20.67 3.34
CA ALA A 112 -1.87 -21.46 4.56
C ALA A 112 -2.85 -22.64 4.59
N LEU A 113 -4.08 -22.46 4.08
CA LEU A 113 -5.08 -23.53 3.96
C LEU A 113 -4.72 -24.60 2.91
N ARG A 114 -4.02 -24.20 1.83
CA ARG A 114 -3.58 -25.10 0.73
C ARG A 114 -2.39 -26.01 1.09
N ARG A 115 -1.86 -25.94 2.30
CA ARG A 115 -0.58 -26.54 2.75
C ARG A 115 -0.58 -28.07 2.91
N ALA A 116 -1.35 -28.80 2.09
CA ALA A 116 -1.50 -30.25 2.17
C ALA A 116 -0.51 -31.08 1.29
N SER A 117 0.67 -30.57 0.90
CA SER A 117 1.67 -31.29 0.07
C SER A 117 3.10 -30.77 0.27
N ARG A 118 4.17 -31.57 0.11
CA ARG A 118 5.39 -31.47 0.96
C ARG A 118 6.71 -30.85 0.43
N HIS A 119 6.96 -30.57 -0.86
CA HIS A 119 8.33 -30.11 -1.26
C HIS A 119 8.44 -28.82 -2.06
N ARG A 120 7.43 -28.45 -2.86
CA ARG A 120 7.31 -27.05 -3.35
C ARG A 120 6.72 -26.12 -2.27
N MET A 121 6.48 -26.69 -1.11
CA MET A 121 5.83 -26.06 0.03
C MET A 121 6.86 -25.20 0.75
N GLU A 122 8.00 -25.69 1.24
CA GLU A 122 8.91 -24.94 2.13
C GLU A 122 9.27 -23.49 1.72
N LEU A 123 9.62 -23.23 0.45
CA LEU A 123 9.85 -21.85 -0.04
C LEU A 123 8.58 -21.00 -0.08
N LEU A 124 7.46 -21.62 -0.47
CA LEU A 124 6.14 -21.00 -0.44
C LEU A 124 5.72 -20.77 1.01
N GLU A 125 5.96 -21.71 1.91
CA GLU A 125 5.68 -21.68 3.34
C GLU A 125 6.39 -20.54 4.06
N ALA A 126 7.67 -20.34 3.75
CA ALA A 126 8.45 -19.23 4.28
C ALA A 126 7.88 -17.88 3.80
N LYS A 127 7.58 -17.75 2.50
CA LYS A 127 6.94 -16.55 1.94
C LYS A 127 5.56 -16.28 2.56
N LEU A 128 4.77 -17.32 2.79
CA LEU A 128 3.44 -17.21 3.40
C LEU A 128 3.49 -16.87 4.88
N GLY A 129 4.41 -17.48 5.62
CA GLY A 129 4.69 -17.13 7.01
C GLY A 129 5.12 -15.67 7.13
N LEU A 130 5.92 -15.19 6.18
CA LEU A 130 6.29 -13.78 6.09
C LEU A 130 5.08 -12.87 5.85
N TYR A 131 4.22 -13.15 4.86
CA TYR A 131 3.04 -12.30 4.60
C TYR A 131 2.07 -12.28 5.80
N ALA A 132 1.86 -13.42 6.46
CA ALA A 132 1.06 -13.49 7.68
C ALA A 132 1.71 -12.70 8.82
N ALA A 133 3.03 -12.75 8.97
CA ALA A 133 3.74 -11.96 9.98
C ALA A 133 3.67 -10.45 9.70
N ILE A 134 3.77 -10.04 8.42
CA ILE A 134 3.59 -8.64 8.00
C ILE A 134 2.17 -8.19 8.32
N ALA A 135 1.14 -8.99 8.01
CA ALA A 135 -0.25 -8.68 8.31
C ALA A 135 -0.55 -8.42 9.80
N CYS A 136 0.27 -8.96 10.70
CA CYS A 136 0.15 -8.73 12.14
C CYS A 136 0.97 -7.54 12.66
N LEU A 137 1.65 -6.79 11.79
CA LEU A 137 2.41 -5.62 12.21
C LEU A 137 1.47 -4.49 12.65
N PRO A 138 1.86 -3.68 13.66
CA PRO A 138 1.17 -2.42 13.94
C PRO A 138 1.13 -1.52 12.70
N ASP A 139 0.03 -0.76 12.52
CA ASP A 139 -0.28 -0.02 11.27
C ASP A 139 0.90 0.76 10.67
N ARG A 140 1.66 1.50 11.49
CA ARG A 140 2.81 2.27 10.99
C ARG A 140 3.96 1.40 10.50
N HIS A 141 4.19 0.25 11.14
CA HIS A 141 5.19 -0.71 10.69
C HIS A 141 4.71 -1.47 9.45
N TYR A 142 3.42 -1.82 9.41
CA TYR A 142 2.78 -2.42 8.25
C TYR A 142 2.94 -1.54 7.01
N ASP A 143 2.48 -0.30 7.07
CA ASP A 143 2.53 0.63 5.93
C ASP A 143 3.95 0.85 5.42
N VAL A 144 4.90 1.07 6.33
CA VAL A 144 6.31 1.26 5.95
C VAL A 144 6.85 0.02 5.24
N VAL A 145 6.52 -1.19 5.73
CA VAL A 145 6.96 -2.42 5.07
C VAL A 145 6.34 -2.56 3.67
N LEU A 146 5.05 -2.26 3.54
CA LEU A 146 4.37 -2.34 2.26
C LEU A 146 4.91 -1.33 1.25
N LEU A 147 5.03 -0.07 1.65
CA LEU A 147 5.48 1.00 0.78
C LEU A 147 6.95 0.82 0.37
N ALA A 148 7.82 0.52 1.33
CA ALA A 148 9.26 0.43 1.07
C ALA A 148 9.64 -0.85 0.32
N PHE A 149 9.08 -2.00 0.69
CA PHE A 149 9.57 -3.30 0.21
C PHE A 149 8.64 -3.97 -0.81
N LEU A 150 7.32 -3.93 -0.61
CA LEU A 150 6.40 -4.53 -1.59
C LEU A 150 6.17 -3.61 -2.78
N LEU A 151 6.11 -2.30 -2.54
CA LEU A 151 5.91 -1.29 -3.58
C LEU A 151 7.20 -0.63 -4.07
N GLY A 152 8.33 -0.89 -3.41
CA GLY A 152 9.67 -0.48 -3.85
C GLY A 152 9.98 1.02 -3.73
N TYR A 153 9.24 1.77 -2.91
CA TYR A 153 9.49 3.20 -2.73
C TYR A 153 10.72 3.46 -1.85
N ASP A 154 11.48 4.51 -2.18
CA ASP A 154 12.57 4.96 -1.31
C ASP A 154 12.06 5.61 -0.01
N ASN A 155 12.91 5.63 1.02
CA ASN A 155 12.54 6.16 2.35
C ASN A 155 12.05 7.61 2.33
N GLY A 156 12.52 8.44 1.40
CA GLY A 156 12.05 9.82 1.25
C GLY A 156 10.62 9.86 0.70
N THR A 157 10.35 9.04 -0.31
CA THR A 157 9.01 8.86 -0.88
C THR A 157 8.02 8.27 0.12
N VAL A 158 8.40 7.23 0.87
CA VAL A 158 7.59 6.67 1.96
C VAL A 158 7.30 7.72 3.04
N GLY A 159 8.32 8.48 3.44
CA GLY A 159 8.18 9.54 4.43
C GLY A 159 7.21 10.62 3.99
N ARG A 160 7.32 11.09 2.74
CA ARG A 160 6.35 12.03 2.16
C ARG A 160 4.95 11.44 2.19
N MET A 161 4.73 10.22 1.69
CA MET A 161 3.40 9.60 1.66
C MET A 161 2.75 9.51 3.04
N MET A 162 3.50 9.03 4.02
CA MET A 162 2.98 8.82 5.38
C MET A 162 3.00 10.08 6.24
N GLY A 163 3.56 11.18 5.73
CA GLY A 163 3.71 12.44 6.47
C GLY A 163 4.68 12.38 7.64
N ILE A 164 5.76 11.58 7.53
CA ILE A 164 6.78 11.38 8.56
C ILE A 164 8.19 11.62 8.00
N SER A 165 9.18 11.84 8.88
CA SER A 165 10.55 12.07 8.43
C SER A 165 11.20 10.79 7.86
N PRO A 166 12.18 10.89 6.93
CA PRO A 166 12.93 9.71 6.47
C PRO A 166 13.67 8.98 7.61
N ALA A 167 14.02 9.68 8.69
CA ALA A 167 14.57 9.08 9.90
C ALA A 167 13.52 8.24 10.65
N ALA A 168 12.29 8.73 10.77
CA ALA A 168 11.18 7.98 11.33
C ALA A 168 10.86 6.73 10.49
N VAL A 169 10.91 6.83 9.15
CA VAL A 169 10.77 5.66 8.26
C VAL A 169 11.81 4.59 8.60
N ARG A 170 13.10 4.94 8.69
CA ARG A 170 14.17 4.00 9.06
C ARG A 170 13.94 3.38 10.45
N SER A 171 13.45 4.18 11.41
CA SER A 171 13.09 3.70 12.75
C SER A 171 11.97 2.66 12.69
N HIS A 172 10.91 2.94 11.93
CA HIS A 172 9.80 2.01 11.71
C HIS A 172 10.23 0.74 10.97
N ILE A 173 11.12 0.83 9.97
CA ILE A 173 11.71 -0.35 9.31
C ILE A 173 12.41 -1.23 10.35
N ARG A 174 13.30 -0.65 11.18
CA ARG A 174 14.02 -1.41 12.21
C ARG A 174 13.06 -2.07 13.22
N GLY A 175 12.03 -1.33 13.63
CA GLY A 175 10.96 -1.85 14.50
C GLY A 175 10.21 -3.02 13.87
N ALA A 176 9.80 -2.87 12.61
CA ALA A 176 9.14 -3.91 11.84
C ALA A 176 10.02 -5.15 11.68
N SER A 177 11.29 -4.97 11.29
CA SER A 177 12.27 -6.05 11.17
C SER A 177 12.40 -6.84 12.47
N ARG A 178 12.49 -6.16 13.62
CA ARG A 178 12.57 -6.84 14.92
C ARG A 178 11.35 -7.72 15.21
N ILE A 179 10.14 -7.20 14.93
CA ILE A 179 8.89 -7.94 15.15
C ILE A 179 8.82 -9.14 14.19
N LEU A 180 9.21 -8.96 12.93
CA LEU A 180 9.23 -10.02 11.93
C LEU A 180 10.26 -11.11 12.29
N SER A 181 11.48 -10.75 12.69
CA SER A 181 12.48 -11.72 13.10
C SER A 181 12.01 -12.56 14.29
N GLN A 182 11.36 -11.92 15.28
CA GLN A 182 10.79 -12.62 16.43
C GLN A 182 9.68 -13.60 16.04
N LYS A 183 8.80 -13.20 15.10
CA LYS A 183 7.69 -14.06 14.64
C LYS A 183 8.14 -15.20 13.73
N LEU A 184 9.19 -15.00 12.95
CA LEU A 184 9.67 -15.96 11.95
C LEU A 184 10.76 -16.89 12.49
N GLY A 185 11.36 -16.57 13.65
CA GLY A 185 12.46 -17.37 14.22
C GLY A 185 13.75 -17.31 13.38
N ALA A 186 13.88 -16.34 12.49
CA ALA A 186 15.01 -16.11 11.62
C ALA A 186 15.28 -14.61 11.51
N ASP A 187 16.53 -14.21 11.27
CA ASP A 187 16.85 -12.80 11.06
C ASP A 187 16.20 -12.30 9.76
N TRP A 188 15.11 -11.55 9.92
CA TRP A 188 14.46 -10.84 8.84
C TRP A 188 15.14 -9.49 8.63
N ALA A 189 16.13 -9.49 7.75
CA ALA A 189 16.55 -8.28 7.06
C ALA A 189 15.73 -8.18 5.76
N PRO A 190 14.82 -7.21 5.62
CA PRO A 190 14.17 -6.99 4.35
C PRO A 190 15.26 -6.64 3.32
N GLY A 191 15.29 -7.41 2.23
CA GLY A 191 16.44 -7.52 1.32
C GLY A 191 17.10 -6.19 0.95
N GLU A 192 18.42 -6.14 1.15
CA GLU A 192 19.30 -5.22 0.45
C GLU A 192 19.42 -5.66 -1.02
N GLU A 193 18.39 -5.41 -1.82
CA GLU A 193 18.55 -5.34 -3.28
C GLU A 193 18.39 -3.87 -3.70
N LYS A 194 19.39 -3.07 -3.33
CA LYS A 194 19.76 -1.87 -4.09
C LYS A 194 21.19 -2.05 -4.56
N GLY A 195 21.34 -2.79 -5.65
CA GLY A 195 22.65 -3.04 -6.25
C GLY A 195 22.55 -3.81 -7.55
N GLN A 196 21.98 -3.21 -8.59
CA GLN A 196 22.53 -3.14 -9.95
C GLN A 196 21.69 -2.24 -10.85
#